data_AF-A0A3B0RN10-F1
#
_entry.id   AF-A0A3B0RN10-F1
#
_cell.length_a   1.000
_cell.length_b   1.000
_cell.length_c   1.000
_cell.angle_alpha   90.00
_cell.angle_beta   90.00
_cell.angle_gamma   90.00
#
_symmetry.space_group_name_H-M   'P 1'
#
loop_
_entity.id
_entity.type
_entity.pdbx_description
1 polymer ?
#
loop_
_entity_poly.entity_id
_entity_poly.type
_entity_poly.pdbx_seq_one_letter_code
_entity_poly.pdbx_strand_id
1 'polypeptide(L)'
;MDDWIDFALGRYNYWIAIVLMMTGLYIVYERGNLVKKVVGLNLFQTSVFIFYITIGKIAGGTAPIYIGGELEHGEGKGEGEAASE
;
A
#
# COMPACT_ATOMS: atom_id res chain seq x y z
N MET A 1 17.55 -23.94 6.14
CA MET A 1 16.19 -24.02 6.74
C MET A 1 15.68 -22.63 7.09
N ASP A 2 16.53 -21.61 7.14
CA ASP A 2 16.10 -20.23 7.39
C ASP A 2 15.67 -19.53 6.09
N ASP A 3 16.23 -19.91 4.93
CA ASP A 3 15.89 -19.35 3.61
C ASP A 3 14.40 -19.45 3.24
N TRP A 4 13.73 -20.54 3.62
CA TRP A 4 12.29 -20.71 3.34
C TRP A 4 11.44 -19.86 4.28
N ILE A 5 11.92 -19.61 5.50
CA ILE A 5 11.28 -18.75 6.49
C ILE A 5 11.44 -17.29 6.06
N ASP A 6 12.63 -16.87 5.63
CA ASP A 6 12.89 -15.52 5.09
C ASP A 6 12.10 -15.25 3.81
N PHE A 7 11.98 -16.24 2.92
CA PHE A 7 11.13 -16.15 1.73
C PHE A 7 9.65 -15.98 2.11
N ALA A 8 9.17 -16.72 3.10
CA ALA A 8 7.80 -16.63 3.59
C ALA A 8 7.52 -15.30 4.31
N LEU A 9 8.44 -14.85 5.18
CA LEU A 9 8.33 -13.60 5.94
C LEU A 9 8.44 -12.37 5.02
N GLY A 10 9.33 -12.40 4.03
CA GLY A 10 9.48 -11.32 3.04
C GLY A 10 8.24 -11.11 2.16
N ARG A 11 7.34 -12.10 2.06
CA ARG A 11 6.09 -12.06 1.27
C ARG A 11 4.84 -12.22 2.12
N TYR A 12 4.94 -12.15 3.44
CA TYR A 12 3.85 -12.42 4.38
C TYR A 12 2.55 -11.64 4.07
N ASN A 13 2.68 -10.36 3.67
CA ASN A 13 1.53 -9.53 3.30
C ASN A 13 0.74 -10.09 2.11
N TYR A 14 1.41 -10.68 1.11
CA TYR A 14 0.77 -11.30 -0.04
C TYR A 14 0.03 -12.59 0.35
N TRP A 15 0.65 -13.40 1.20
CA TRP A 15 0.05 -14.66 1.66
C TRP A 15 -1.24 -14.41 2.46
N ILE A 16 -1.25 -13.41 3.36
CA ILE A 16 -2.46 -13.03 4.10
C ILE A 16 -3.55 -12.56 3.15
N ALA A 17 -3.22 -11.69 2.19
CA ALA A 17 -4.22 -11.16 1.26
C ALA A 17 -4.87 -12.26 0.41
N ILE A 18 -4.09 -13.22 -0.08
CA ILE A 18 -4.58 -14.36 -0.88
C ILE A 18 -5.47 -15.28 -0.03
N VAL A 19 -5.06 -15.63 1.19
CA VAL A 19 -5.86 -16.49 2.09
C VAL A 19 -7.17 -15.82 2.48
N LEU A 20 -7.14 -14.51 2.75
CA LEU A 20 -8.32 -13.72 3.07
C LEU A 20 -9.31 -13.69 1.90
N MET A 21 -8.80 -13.55 0.66
CA MET A 21 -9.62 -13.55 -0.56
C MET A 21 -10.28 -14.90 -0.81
N MET A 22 -9.55 -16.01 -0.64
CA MET A 22 -10.08 -17.37 -0.74
C MET A 22 -11.16 -17.65 0.32
N THR A 23 -10.99 -17.12 1.53
CA THR A 23 -11.97 -17.23 2.62
C THR A 23 -13.26 -16.45 2.30
N GLY A 24 -13.14 -15.24 1.73
CA GLY A 24 -14.29 -14.45 1.29
C GLY A 24 -15.15 -15.18 0.24
N LEU A 25 -14.50 -15.76 -0.77
CA LEU A 25 -15.18 -16.58 -1.79
C LEU A 25 -15.81 -17.85 -1.22
N TYR A 26 -15.15 -18.51 -0.28
CA TYR A 26 -15.66 -19.71 0.39
C TYR A 26 -17.00 -19.44 1.11
N ILE A 27 -17.09 -18.34 1.86
CA ILE A 27 -18.31 -17.96 2.60
C ILE A 27 -19.47 -17.64 1.64
N VAL A 28 -19.19 -17.03 0.48
CA VAL A 28 -20.19 -16.71 -0.54
C VAL A 28 -20.73 -17.99 -1.22
N TYR A 29 -19.88 -18.99 -1.44
CA TYR A 29 -20.25 -20.24 -2.10
C TYR A 29 -21.07 -21.18 -1.18
N GLU A 30 -20.66 -21.35 0.08
CA GLU A 30 -21.19 -22.39 0.98
C GLU A 30 -22.61 -22.11 1.50
N ARG A 31 -23.02 -20.83 1.61
CA ARG A 31 -24.23 -20.46 2.38
C ARG A 31 -25.45 -20.30 1.49
N GLY A 32 -26.52 -21.06 1.74
CA GLY A 32 -27.83 -20.86 1.08
C GLY A 32 -28.56 -19.57 1.49
N ASN A 33 -28.21 -18.98 2.64
CA ASN A 33 -28.86 -17.77 3.15
C ASN A 33 -28.23 -16.47 2.62
N LEU A 34 -29.05 -15.59 2.07
CA LEU A 34 -28.60 -14.35 1.40
C LEU A 34 -27.84 -13.39 2.33
N VAL A 35 -28.24 -13.28 3.61
CA VAL A 35 -27.56 -12.39 4.57
C VAL A 35 -26.10 -12.80 4.78
N LYS A 36 -25.84 -14.11 4.87
CA LYS A 36 -24.47 -14.62 5.06
C LYS A 36 -23.65 -14.48 3.78
N LYS A 37 -24.29 -14.56 2.60
CA LYS A 37 -23.62 -14.24 1.32
C LYS A 37 -23.23 -12.77 1.24
N VAL A 38 -24.09 -11.84 1.67
CA VAL A 38 -23.77 -10.40 1.68
C VAL A 38 -22.61 -10.08 2.61
N VAL A 39 -22.56 -10.71 3.79
CA VAL A 39 -21.41 -10.58 4.70
C VAL A 39 -20.13 -11.12 4.06
N GLY A 40 -20.19 -12.30 3.41
CA GLY A 40 -19.07 -12.85 2.63
C GLY A 40 -18.64 -11.96 1.45
N LEU A 41 -19.59 -11.32 0.78
CA LEU A 41 -19.33 -10.42 -0.35
C LEU A 41 -18.62 -9.14 0.09
N ASN A 42 -19.03 -8.55 1.23
CA ASN A 42 -18.35 -7.39 1.82
C ASN A 42 -16.93 -7.76 2.28
N LEU A 43 -16.75 -8.94 2.87
CA LEU A 43 -15.42 -9.44 3.28
C LEU A 43 -14.50 -9.66 2.08
N PHE A 44 -15.03 -10.22 0.98
CA PHE A 44 -14.30 -10.36 -0.28
C PHE A 44 -13.84 -8.99 -0.79
N GLN A 45 -14.71 -7.98 -0.77
CA GLN A 45 -14.35 -6.63 -1.17
C GLN A 45 -13.20 -6.04 -0.33
N THR A 46 -13.25 -6.17 1.00
CA THR A 46 -12.16 -5.75 1.90
C THR A 46 -10.85 -6.47 1.59
N SER A 47 -10.90 -7.76 1.27
CA SER A 47 -9.70 -8.54 0.90
C SER A 47 -9.03 -8.04 -0.38
N VAL A 48 -9.81 -7.65 -1.39
CA VAL A 48 -9.29 -7.07 -2.65
C VAL A 48 -8.62 -5.73 -2.39
N PHE A 49 -9.18 -4.90 -1.51
CA PHE A 49 -8.52 -3.64 -1.13
C PHE A 49 -7.14 -3.88 -0.49
N ILE A 50 -7.04 -4.83 0.43
CA ILE A 50 -5.76 -5.16 1.10
C ILE A 50 -4.76 -5.74 0.09
N PHE A 51 -5.21 -6.62 -0.82
CA PHE A 51 -4.37 -7.16 -1.89
C PHE A 51 -3.85 -6.06 -2.81
N TYR A 52 -4.71 -5.13 -3.22
CA TYR A 52 -4.33 -4.02 -4.07
C TYR A 52 -3.33 -3.07 -3.41
N ILE A 53 -3.53 -2.76 -2.12
CA ILE A 53 -2.56 -1.97 -1.33
C ILE A 53 -1.21 -2.71 -1.24
N THR A 54 -1.23 -4.03 -1.09
CA THR A 54 -0.02 -4.85 -0.99
C THR A 54 0.80 -4.83 -2.29
N ILE A 55 0.13 -4.78 -3.46
CA ILE A 55 0.78 -4.61 -4.76
C ILE A 55 1.24 -3.16 -4.97
N GLY A 56 0.40 -2.19 -4.61
CA GLY A 56 0.65 -0.77 -4.83
C GLY A 56 1.64 -0.11 -3.86
N LYS A 57 1.97 -0.80 -2.76
CA LYS A 57 2.93 -0.31 -1.77
C LYS A 57 4.36 -0.50 -2.30
N ILE A 58 4.84 0.51 -3.01
CA ILE A 58 6.21 0.61 -3.52
C ILE A 58 7.13 1.17 -2.43
N ALA A 59 8.26 0.51 -2.15
CA ALA A 59 9.27 1.02 -1.23
C ALA A 59 9.86 2.33 -1.79
N GLY A 60 9.70 3.45 -1.07
CA GLY A 60 10.09 4.79 -1.53
C GLY A 60 8.96 5.64 -2.11
N GLY A 61 7.69 5.20 -2.01
CA GLY A 61 6.55 6.04 -2.35
C GLY A 61 6.39 7.22 -1.38
N THR A 62 6.87 8.39 -1.77
CA THR A 62 6.58 9.65 -1.07
C THR A 62 5.08 9.90 -1.08
N ALA A 63 4.52 10.39 0.03
CA ALA A 63 3.11 10.73 0.11
C ALA A 63 2.73 11.66 -1.08
N PRO A 64 1.64 11.41 -1.83
CA PRO A 64 1.27 12.19 -3.01
C PRO A 64 0.92 13.66 -2.73
N ILE A 65 1.06 14.10 -1.48
CA ILE A 65 0.84 15.46 -1.00
C ILE A 65 2.09 16.32 -1.18
N TYR A 66 3.27 15.71 -1.37
CA TYR A 66 4.50 16.43 -1.74
C TYR A 66 4.53 16.73 -3.24
N ILE A 67 3.56 17.52 -3.71
CA ILE A 67 3.72 18.30 -4.93
C ILE A 67 4.51 19.53 -4.48
N GLY A 68 5.84 19.44 -4.59
CA GLY A 68 6.73 20.56 -4.31
C GLY A 68 6.37 21.74 -5.22
N GLY A 69 6.09 22.90 -4.61
CA GLY A 69 5.87 24.11 -5.38
C GLY A 69 5.10 25.22 -4.71
N GLU A 70 5.21 25.43 -3.39
CA GLU A 70 4.98 26.77 -2.87
C GLU A 70 5.68 26.92 -1.52
N LEU A 71 6.29 28.10 -1.30
CA LEU A 71 6.91 28.55 -0.05
C LEU A 71 8.33 28.02 0.22
N GLU A 72 9.35 28.54 -0.49
CA GLU A 72 10.65 29.01 0.09
C GLU A 72 11.58 29.53 -1.02
N HIS A 73 11.32 30.72 -1.56
CA HIS A 73 12.41 31.57 -2.03
C HIS A 73 12.10 33.03 -1.70
N GLY A 74 12.46 33.38 -0.47
CA GLY A 74 12.31 34.71 0.09
C GLY A 74 13.22 34.87 1.29
N GLU A 75 14.50 34.50 1.17
CA GLU A 75 15.54 34.97 2.08
C GLU A 75 16.76 35.38 1.28
N GLY A 76 17.06 36.68 1.34
CA GLY A 76 18.29 37.24 0.83
C GLY A 76 19.47 36.89 1.71
N LYS A 77 20.65 36.80 1.09
CA LYS A 77 21.92 37.21 1.69
C LYS A 77 22.86 37.63 0.57
N GLY A 78 23.37 38.84 0.71
CA GLY A 78 24.47 39.36 -0.09
C GLY A 78 25.81 38.80 0.37
N GLU A 79 26.84 39.37 -0.26
CA GLU A 79 28.29 39.16 -0.11
C GLU A 79 28.80 37.94 -0.88
N GLY A 80 29.70 38.04 -1.87
CA GLY A 80 30.42 39.17 -2.46
C GLY A 80 31.67 38.60 -3.11
N GLU A 81 31.95 38.92 -4.37
CA GLU A 81 33.34 38.95 -4.82
C GLU A 81 33.46 39.81 -6.08
N ALA A 82 34.22 40.89 -5.91
CA ALA A 82 34.73 41.71 -6.97
C ALA A 82 35.80 40.95 -7.75
N ALA A 83 35.67 40.89 -9.06
CA ALA A 83 36.80 40.83 -9.97
C ALA A 83 36.55 41.86 -11.07
N SER A 84 36.90 43.09 -10.72
CA SER A 84 37.26 44.16 -11.65
C SER A 84 38.36 43.68 -12.59
N GLU A 85 38.15 43.82 -13.90
CA GLU A 85 38.98 44.56 -14.87
C GLU A 85 38.39 44.41 -16.28
#